data_AF-A0A9P6P207-F1
#
_entry.id   AF-A0A9P6P207-F1
#
_cell.length_a   1.000
_cell.length_b   1.000
_cell.length_c   1.000
_cell.angle_alpha   90.00
_cell.angle_beta   90.00
_cell.angle_gamma   90.00
#
_symmetry.space_group_name_H-M   'P 1'
#
loop_
_entity.id
_entity.type
_entity.pdbx_description
1 polymer ?
#
loop_
_entity_poly.entity_id
_entity_poly.type
_entity_poly.pdbx_seq_one_letter_code
_entity_poly.pdbx_strand_id
1 'polypeptide(L)'
;MEDEVPKKAVKALKARLDLVERHLEPLLSRPLTESYGRLPVNEKCQFEVLLCYAINTLFFMYMKTQGQDPQNHEVMKELERVKVYVDRIKRAEGKGPKASLAVDKEAAARFIKAALANDNDDNDDKEIETQKRKAEDSSSDDEETKGSSSNKSRKRQHTDPFRNT
;
A
#
# COMPACT_ATOMS: atom_id res chain seq x y z
N MET A 1 -2.95 -31.95 47.42
CA MET A 1 -3.58 -31.48 46.16
C MET A 1 -2.74 -30.42 45.44
N GLU A 2 -1.98 -29.58 46.15
CA GLU A 2 -1.17 -28.50 45.55
C GLU A 2 -0.02 -29.00 44.65
N ASP A 3 0.63 -30.12 44.98
CA ASP A 3 1.75 -30.68 44.18
C ASP A 3 1.34 -31.46 42.92
N GLU A 4 0.05 -31.76 42.73
CA GLU A 4 -0.41 -32.52 41.57
C GLU A 4 -0.58 -31.66 40.31
N VAL A 5 -0.96 -30.39 40.48
CA VAL A 5 -1.20 -29.47 39.36
C VAL A 5 0.08 -29.22 38.54
N PRO A 6 1.25 -28.94 39.15
CA PRO A 6 2.50 -28.77 38.41
C PRO A 6 2.91 -30.03 37.65
N LYS A 7 2.78 -31.21 38.27
CA LYS A 7 3.14 -32.50 37.64
C LYS A 7 2.29 -32.78 36.41
N LYS A 8 0.97 -32.51 36.48
CA LYS A 8 0.06 -32.65 35.34
C LYS A 8 0.42 -31.68 34.22
N ALA A 9 0.73 -30.43 34.54
CA ALA A 9 1.13 -29.42 33.56
C ALA A 9 2.43 -29.79 32.83
N VAL A 10 3.44 -30.26 33.57
CA VAL A 10 4.72 -30.72 32.99
C VAL A 10 4.51 -31.91 32.07
N LYS A 11 3.72 -32.90 32.48
CA LYS A 11 3.39 -34.06 31.63
C LYS A 11 2.68 -33.64 30.34
N ALA A 12 1.75 -32.69 30.42
CA ALA A 12 1.05 -32.15 29.26
C ALA A 12 2.00 -31.37 28.33
N LEU A 13 2.91 -30.57 28.89
CA LEU A 13 3.93 -29.86 28.12
C LEU A 13 4.84 -30.84 27.37
N LYS A 14 5.33 -31.88 28.04
CA LYS A 14 6.14 -32.92 27.39
C LYS A 14 5.40 -33.57 26.22
N ALA A 15 4.15 -33.99 26.42
CA ALA A 15 3.37 -34.62 25.35
C ALA A 15 3.18 -33.69 24.13
N ARG A 16 3.06 -32.38 24.37
CA ARG A 16 2.98 -31.38 23.29
C ARG A 16 4.32 -31.17 22.59
N LEU A 17 5.43 -31.19 23.33
CA LEU A 17 6.78 -31.12 22.73
C LEU A 17 7.07 -32.35 21.88
N ASP A 18 6.75 -33.55 22.38
CA ASP A 18 6.89 -34.79 21.63
C ASP A 18 6.08 -34.74 20.30
N LEU A 19 4.91 -34.08 20.30
CA LEU A 19 4.12 -33.86 19.09
C LEU A 19 4.78 -32.87 18.11
N VAL A 20 5.34 -31.76 18.62
CA VAL A 20 6.06 -30.78 17.80
C VAL A 20 7.29 -31.40 17.16
N GLU A 21 8.07 -32.17 17.91
CA GLU A 21 9.23 -32.91 17.41
C GLU A 21 8.84 -33.84 16.25
N ARG A 22 7.77 -34.63 16.41
CA ARG A 22 7.25 -35.50 15.34
C ARG A 22 6.87 -34.75 14.06
N HIS A 23 6.33 -33.53 14.18
CA HIS A 23 5.98 -32.72 13.02
C HIS A 23 7.19 -32.04 12.36
N LEU A 24 8.24 -31.77 13.13
CA LEU A 24 9.49 -31.19 12.63
C LEU A 24 10.44 -32.25 12.04
N GLU A 25 10.35 -33.49 12.49
CA GLU A 25 11.22 -34.59 12.05
C GLU A 25 11.35 -34.70 10.52
N PRO A 26 10.26 -34.67 9.71
CA PRO A 26 10.38 -34.77 8.26
C PRO A 26 11.14 -33.57 7.65
N LEU A 27 11.04 -32.39 8.26
CA LEU A 27 11.72 -31.18 7.82
C LEU A 27 13.20 -31.17 8.18
N LEU A 28 13.58 -31.81 9.29
CA LEU A 28 14.95 -31.86 9.79
C LEU A 28 15.74 -33.07 9.25
N SER A 29 15.03 -34.13 8.81
CA SER A 29 15.63 -35.37 8.28
C SER A 29 16.37 -35.21 6.95
N ARG A 30 16.16 -34.11 6.23
CA ARG A 30 16.77 -33.81 4.92
C ARG A 30 17.20 -32.35 4.85
N PRO A 31 18.15 -31.99 3.97
CA PRO A 31 18.48 -30.60 3.73
C PRO A 31 17.25 -29.80 3.31
N LEU A 32 16.98 -28.71 4.03
CA LEU A 32 15.86 -27.79 3.76
C LEU A 32 15.82 -27.30 2.31
N THR A 33 16.98 -27.15 1.68
CA THR A 33 17.11 -26.71 0.28
C THR A 33 16.43 -27.65 -0.72
N GLU A 34 16.35 -28.96 -0.43
CA GLU A 34 15.71 -29.94 -1.31
C GLU A 34 14.20 -29.76 -1.35
N SER A 35 13.58 -29.62 -0.18
CA SER A 35 12.13 -29.39 -0.05
C SER A 35 11.75 -27.98 -0.46
N TYR A 36 12.51 -26.98 0.00
CA TYR A 36 12.26 -25.56 -0.27
C TYR A 36 12.38 -25.24 -1.77
N GLY A 37 13.39 -25.78 -2.46
CA GLY A 37 13.63 -25.50 -3.89
C GLY A 37 12.44 -25.84 -4.79
N ARG A 38 11.71 -26.92 -4.45
CA ARG A 38 10.58 -27.47 -5.22
C ARG A 38 9.26 -26.71 -5.02
N LEU A 39 9.16 -25.85 -4.01
CA LEU A 39 7.94 -25.11 -3.71
C LEU A 39 7.71 -23.96 -4.70
N PRO A 40 6.45 -23.66 -5.08
CA PRO A 40 6.11 -22.44 -5.78
C PRO A 40 6.37 -21.22 -4.90
N VAL A 41 6.50 -20.04 -5.52
CA VAL A 41 6.89 -18.79 -4.82
C VAL A 41 5.97 -18.48 -3.63
N ASN A 42 4.66 -18.66 -3.78
CA ASN A 42 3.71 -18.40 -2.69
C ASN A 42 3.96 -19.32 -1.47
N GLU A 43 4.13 -20.62 -1.72
CA GLU A 43 4.40 -21.61 -0.66
C GLU A 43 5.77 -21.40 -0.02
N LYS A 44 6.78 -20.93 -0.77
CA LYS A 44 8.09 -20.53 -0.22
C LYS A 44 7.94 -19.42 0.81
N CYS A 45 7.18 -18.37 0.49
CA CYS A 45 6.93 -17.27 1.42
C CYS A 45 6.20 -17.75 2.68
N GLN A 46 5.18 -18.59 2.54
CA GLN A 46 4.47 -19.17 3.68
C GLN A 46 5.40 -20.03 4.54
N PHE A 47 6.22 -20.86 3.90
CA PHE A 47 7.16 -21.75 4.57
C PHE A 47 8.18 -20.98 5.41
N GLU A 48 8.81 -19.94 4.85
CA GLU A 48 9.77 -19.10 5.58
C GLU A 48 9.14 -18.40 6.79
N VAL A 49 7.95 -17.81 6.61
CA VAL A 49 7.25 -17.14 7.70
C VAL A 49 6.84 -18.14 8.79
N LEU A 50 6.42 -19.35 8.41
CA LEU A 50 6.08 -20.41 9.37
C LEU A 50 7.32 -20.91 10.12
N LEU A 51 8.47 -21.04 9.44
CA LEU A 51 9.73 -21.43 10.06
C LEU A 51 10.18 -20.38 11.08
N CYS A 52 10.15 -19.09 10.71
CA CYS A 52 10.41 -17.99 11.64
C CYS A 52 9.45 -18.00 12.82
N TYR A 53 8.15 -18.26 12.60
CA TYR A 53 7.16 -18.36 13.68
C TYR A 53 7.50 -19.49 14.65
N ALA A 54 7.84 -20.68 14.12
CA ALA A 54 8.17 -21.85 14.92
C ALA A 54 9.40 -21.58 15.81
N ILE A 55 10.49 -21.06 15.23
CA ILE A 55 11.72 -20.76 15.97
C ILE A 55 11.47 -19.74 17.09
N ASN A 56 10.82 -18.62 16.77
CA ASN A 56 10.54 -17.58 17.78
C ASN A 56 9.59 -18.08 18.87
N THR A 57 8.61 -18.92 18.52
CA THR A 57 7.67 -19.49 19.49
C THR A 57 8.37 -20.49 20.43
N LEU A 58 9.24 -21.35 19.89
CA LEU A 58 10.04 -22.29 20.69
C LEU A 58 11.01 -21.54 21.62
N PHE A 59 11.63 -20.46 21.13
CA PHE A 59 12.50 -19.63 21.95
C PHE A 59 11.72 -18.90 23.06
N PHE A 60 10.54 -18.35 22.76
CA PHE A 60 9.63 -17.79 23.76
C PHE A 60 9.25 -18.81 24.84
N MET A 61 8.93 -20.06 24.45
CA MET A 61 8.64 -21.14 25.38
C MET A 61 9.86 -21.47 26.25
N TYR A 62 11.04 -21.57 25.64
CA TYR A 62 12.30 -21.82 26.35
C TYR A 62 12.53 -20.77 27.45
N MET A 63 12.41 -19.48 27.13
CA MET A 63 12.58 -18.41 28.13
C MET A 63 11.61 -18.55 29.31
N LYS A 64 10.35 -18.90 29.05
CA LYS A 64 9.37 -19.18 30.12
C LYS A 64 9.80 -20.35 31.00
N THR A 65 10.41 -21.39 30.43
CA THR A 65 10.93 -22.51 31.24
C THR A 65 12.14 -22.15 32.09
N GLN A 66 12.93 -21.16 31.67
CA GLN A 66 14.06 -20.61 32.43
C GLN A 66 13.62 -19.59 33.48
N GLY A 67 12.32 -19.32 33.62
CA GLY A 67 11.79 -18.30 34.54
C GLY A 67 12.07 -16.86 34.10
N GLN A 68 12.50 -16.65 32.86
CA GLN A 68 12.68 -15.31 32.30
C GLN A 68 11.34 -14.78 31.75
N ASP A 69 11.05 -13.50 31.97
CA ASP A 69 9.86 -12.85 31.41
C ASP A 69 10.06 -12.54 29.92
N PRO A 70 9.31 -13.17 29.01
CA PRO A 70 9.43 -12.88 27.59
C PRO A 70 8.92 -11.53 27.16
N GLN A 71 8.09 -10.88 27.98
CA GLN A 71 7.36 -9.69 27.57
C GLN A 71 8.29 -8.48 27.34
N ASN A 72 9.41 -8.45 28.07
CA ASN A 72 10.46 -7.45 27.91
C ASN A 72 11.58 -7.87 26.93
N HIS A 73 11.50 -9.07 26.35
CA HIS A 73 12.51 -9.58 25.42
C HIS A 73 12.17 -9.24 23.97
N GLU A 74 13.19 -9.09 23.13
CA GLU A 74 13.04 -8.80 21.69
C GLU A 74 12.28 -9.87 20.90
N VAL A 75 12.06 -11.05 21.49
CA VAL A 75 11.30 -12.13 20.85
C VAL A 75 9.86 -11.72 20.59
N MET A 76 9.30 -10.83 21.43
CA MET A 76 7.96 -10.30 21.22
C MET A 76 7.88 -9.42 19.97
N LYS A 77 8.92 -8.60 19.72
CA LYS A 77 9.04 -7.80 18.50
C LYS A 77 9.12 -8.69 17.26
N GLU A 78 9.88 -9.80 17.35
CA GLU A 78 9.98 -10.77 16.27
C GLU A 78 8.64 -11.47 16.01
N LEU A 79 7.88 -11.83 17.04
CA LEU A 79 6.54 -12.40 16.90
C LEU A 79 5.53 -11.40 16.30
N GLU A 80 5.62 -10.12 16.66
CA GLU A 80 4.84 -9.05 16.01
C GLU A 80 5.21 -8.89 14.54
N ARG A 81 6.50 -8.93 14.22
CA ARG A 81 6.99 -8.88 12.85
C ARG A 81 6.44 -10.05 12.03
N VAL A 82 6.43 -11.27 12.58
CA VAL A 82 5.83 -12.45 11.93
C VAL A 82 4.35 -12.22 11.62
N LYS A 83 3.56 -11.63 12.53
CA LYS A 83 2.14 -11.32 12.26
C LYS A 83 1.98 -10.39 11.06
N VAL A 84 2.81 -9.36 10.96
CA VAL A 84 2.81 -8.44 9.81
C VAL A 84 3.07 -9.20 8.50
N TYR A 85 4.03 -10.13 8.49
CA TYR A 85 4.32 -10.93 7.29
C TYR A 85 3.20 -11.90 6.93
N VAL A 86 2.55 -12.54 7.92
CA VAL A 86 1.37 -13.36 7.68
C VAL A 86 0.25 -12.53 7.02
N ASP A 87 0.03 -11.30 7.48
CA ASP A 87 -0.99 -10.42 6.89
C ASP A 87 -0.61 -9.96 5.49
N ARG A 88 0.68 -9.71 5.22
CA ARG A 88 1.18 -9.42 3.87
C ARG A 88 0.92 -10.57 2.91
N ILE A 89 1.19 -11.81 3.33
CA ILE A 89 0.90 -13.01 2.51
C ILE A 89 -0.60 -13.12 2.25
N LYS A 90 -1.45 -13.01 3.29
CA LYS A 90 -2.91 -13.06 3.11
C LYS A 90 -3.44 -12.02 2.13
N ARG A 91 -2.89 -10.79 2.16
CA ARG A 91 -3.25 -9.73 1.20
C ARG A 91 -2.80 -10.10 -0.22
N ALA A 92 -1.59 -10.62 -0.39
CA ALA A 92 -1.08 -11.07 -1.68
C ALA A 92 -1.91 -12.22 -2.26
N GLU A 93 -2.43 -13.11 -1.41
CA GLU A 93 -3.34 -14.19 -1.80
C GLU A 93 -4.80 -13.75 -2.06
N GLY A 94 -5.09 -12.46 -1.95
CA GLY A 94 -6.45 -11.92 -2.13
C GLY A 94 -7.42 -12.26 -1.00
N LYS A 95 -6.92 -12.78 0.13
CA LYS A 95 -7.70 -13.05 1.37
C LYS A 95 -7.81 -11.82 2.28
N GLY A 96 -7.15 -10.72 1.93
CA GLY A 96 -7.21 -9.45 2.64
C GLY A 96 -8.34 -8.52 2.13
N PRO A 97 -8.53 -7.36 2.77
CA PRO A 97 -9.42 -6.32 2.25
C PRO A 97 -8.95 -5.97 0.84
N LYS A 98 -9.82 -6.19 -0.15
CA LYS A 98 -9.55 -5.80 -1.53
C LYS A 98 -9.40 -4.29 -1.56
N ALA A 99 -8.29 -3.80 -2.10
CA ALA A 99 -8.19 -2.39 -2.44
C ALA A 99 -9.37 -2.08 -3.36
N SER A 100 -10.22 -1.14 -2.96
CA SER A 100 -11.24 -0.60 -3.86
C SER A 100 -10.47 0.22 -4.90
N LEU A 101 -10.04 -0.43 -5.98
CA LEU A 101 -9.63 0.24 -7.21
C LEU A 101 -10.89 0.80 -7.91
N ALA A 102 -11.72 1.52 -7.15
CA ALA A 102 -12.82 2.28 -7.70
C ALA A 102 -12.20 3.48 -8.39
N VAL A 103 -12.19 3.43 -9.72
CA VAL A 103 -11.82 4.58 -10.54
C VAL A 103 -12.83 5.69 -10.28
N ASP A 104 -12.36 6.88 -9.92
CA ASP A 104 -13.18 8.08 -9.85
C ASP A 104 -13.61 8.46 -11.27
N LYS A 105 -14.83 8.06 -11.62
CA LYS A 105 -15.42 8.26 -12.94
C LYS A 105 -15.60 9.75 -13.25
N GLU A 106 -15.84 10.59 -12.24
CA GLU A 106 -15.99 12.03 -12.44
C GLU A 106 -14.65 12.67 -12.75
N ALA A 107 -13.60 12.31 -12.00
CA ALA A 107 -12.25 12.78 -12.28
C ALA A 107 -11.78 12.33 -13.68
N ALA A 108 -12.01 11.07 -14.04
CA ALA A 108 -11.70 10.55 -15.38
C ALA A 108 -12.46 11.32 -16.48
N ALA A 109 -13.75 11.61 -16.28
CA ALA A 109 -14.56 12.39 -17.22
C ALA A 109 -14.04 13.83 -17.37
N ARG A 110 -13.58 14.47 -16.28
CA ARG A 110 -12.95 15.80 -16.32
C ARG A 110 -11.65 15.78 -17.12
N PHE A 111 -10.81 14.76 -16.95
CA PHE A 111 -9.58 14.61 -17.73
C PHE A 111 -9.86 14.44 -19.22
N ILE A 112 -10.82 13.59 -19.57
CA ILE A 112 -11.24 13.38 -20.97
C ILE A 112 -11.78 14.70 -21.56
N LYS A 113 -12.63 15.42 -20.83
CA LYS A 113 -13.20 16.68 -21.30
C LYS A 113 -12.15 17.77 -21.50
N ALA A 114 -11.18 17.87 -20.60
CA ALA A 114 -10.09 18.85 -20.72
C ALA A 114 -9.16 18.53 -21.91
N ALA A 115 -8.85 17.25 -22.14
CA ALA A 115 -8.07 16.83 -23.30
C ALA A 115 -8.78 17.15 -24.62
N LEU A 116 -10.09 16.88 -24.72
CA LEU A 116 -10.90 17.19 -25.91
C LEU A 116 -11.16 18.70 -26.10
N ALA A 117 -11.17 19.49 -25.03
CA ALA A 117 -11.36 20.94 -25.14
C ALA A 117 -10.11 21.62 -25.74
N ASN A 118 -8.91 21.16 -25.35
CA ASN A 118 -7.66 21.71 -25.87
C ASN A 118 -7.40 21.34 -27.35
N ASP A 119 -7.94 20.22 -27.85
CA ASP A 119 -7.87 19.86 -29.27
C ASP A 119 -8.79 20.73 -30.16
N ASN A 120 -9.81 21.38 -29.58
CA ASN A 120 -10.73 22.25 -30.31
C ASN A 120 -10.31 23.73 -30.30
N ASP A 121 -9.58 24.19 -29.27
CA ASP A 121 -9.05 25.57 -29.21
C ASP A 121 -7.97 25.85 -30.28
N ASP A 122 -7.23 24.84 -30.73
CA ASP A 122 -6.26 24.98 -31.84
C ASP A 122 -6.93 25.20 -33.22
N ASN A 123 -8.24 24.96 -33.32
CA ASN A 123 -9.02 25.16 -34.56
C ASN A 123 -9.80 26.49 -34.55
N ASP A 124 -10.26 26.96 -33.38
CA ASP A 124 -11.02 28.22 -33.27
C ASP A 124 -10.15 29.48 -33.42
N ASP A 125 -8.86 29.40 -33.07
CA ASP A 125 -7.92 30.52 -33.26
C ASP A 125 -7.66 30.86 -34.75
N LYS A 126 -7.97 29.95 -35.69
CA LYS A 126 -7.86 30.21 -37.14
C LYS A 126 -9.09 30.87 -37.75
N GLU A 127 -10.26 30.75 -37.12
CA GLU A 127 -11.51 31.33 -37.64
C GLU A 127 -11.73 32.78 -37.19
N ILE A 128 -11.19 33.18 -36.04
CA ILE A 128 -11.33 34.55 -35.52
C ILE A 128 -10.50 35.56 -36.32
N GLU A 129 -9.32 35.17 -36.83
CA GLU A 129 -8.46 36.09 -37.60
C GLU A 129 -8.94 36.35 -39.04
N THR A 130 -9.72 35.42 -39.63
CA THR A 130 -10.27 35.59 -40.99
C THR A 130 -11.52 36.47 -41.03
N GLN A 131 -12.27 36.59 -39.94
CA GLN A 131 -13.46 37.45 -39.86
C GLN A 131 -13.14 38.90 -39.50
N LYS A 132 -12.07 39.15 -38.73
CA LYS A 132 -11.67 40.51 -38.33
C LYS A 132 -11.19 41.38 -39.50
N ARG A 133 -10.58 40.79 -40.54
CA ARG A 133 -10.07 41.53 -41.72
C ARG A 133 -11.16 41.99 -42.70
N LYS A 134 -12.41 41.51 -42.56
CA LYS A 134 -13.54 41.90 -43.42
C LYS A 134 -14.38 43.05 -42.87
N ALA A 135 -14.20 43.41 -41.60
CA ALA A 135 -15.00 44.44 -40.94
C ALA A 135 -14.30 45.82 -40.85
N GLU A 136 -13.04 45.94 -41.28
CA GLU A 136 -12.25 47.19 -41.18
C GLU A 136 -12.30 48.06 -42.47
N ASP A 137 -13.05 47.68 -43.51
CA ASP A 137 -13.19 48.44 -44.79
C ASP A 137 -14.56 49.12 -44.98
N SER A 138 -15.40 49.21 -43.94
CA SER A 138 -16.68 49.90 -44.06
C SER A 138 -17.01 50.73 -42.83
N SER A 139 -17.19 52.03 -43.09
CA SER A 139 -17.79 53.11 -42.29
C SER A 139 -16.88 53.82 -41.29
N SER A 140 -16.34 54.93 -41.79
CA SER A 140 -16.02 56.18 -41.10
C SER A 140 -17.25 56.85 -40.46
N ASP A 141 -16.94 57.74 -39.51
CA ASP A 141 -17.67 58.94 -39.06
C ASP A 141 -18.48 58.93 -37.74
N ASP A 142 -17.97 59.78 -36.85
CA ASP A 142 -18.57 60.64 -35.81
C ASP A 142 -19.04 60.14 -34.41
N GLU A 143 -18.16 60.50 -33.45
CA GLU A 143 -18.30 61.14 -32.12
C GLU A 143 -19.44 60.87 -31.10
N GLU A 144 -18.95 60.57 -29.88
CA GLU A 144 -19.35 60.97 -28.51
C GLU A 144 -20.75 60.67 -27.93
N THR A 145 -20.80 59.89 -26.83
CA THR A 145 -20.95 60.43 -25.44
C THR A 145 -20.90 59.36 -24.32
N LYS A 146 -20.00 59.61 -23.35
CA LYS A 146 -19.96 59.36 -21.89
C LYS A 146 -20.69 58.16 -21.23
N GLY A 147 -19.93 57.40 -20.39
CA GLY A 147 -20.48 56.72 -19.20
C GLY A 147 -19.61 55.65 -18.51
N SER A 148 -18.63 56.09 -17.68
CA SER A 148 -17.99 55.44 -16.50
C SER A 148 -18.43 54.01 -16.09
N SER A 149 -17.57 53.02 -15.77
CA SER A 149 -16.70 53.04 -14.59
C SER A 149 -15.77 51.79 -14.45
N SER A 150 -14.49 52.09 -14.26
CA SER A 150 -13.43 51.44 -13.44
C SER A 150 -13.24 49.92 -13.34
N ASN A 151 -12.12 49.48 -13.91
CA ASN A 151 -11.28 48.32 -13.64
C ASN A 151 -10.91 48.07 -12.16
N LYS A 152 -10.71 46.80 -11.78
CA LYS A 152 -9.49 46.41 -11.03
C LYS A 152 -9.10 44.94 -11.23
N SER A 153 -8.07 44.77 -12.06
CA SER A 153 -7.29 43.55 -12.30
C SER A 153 -6.54 43.10 -11.05
N ARG A 154 -6.64 41.81 -10.71
CA ARG A 154 -5.73 41.12 -9.77
C ARG A 154 -4.91 40.07 -10.53
N LYS A 155 -3.66 40.44 -10.78
CA LYS A 155 -2.56 39.62 -11.31
C LYS A 155 -2.36 38.40 -10.39
N ARG A 156 -2.65 37.19 -10.88
CA ARG A 156 -2.30 35.94 -10.16
C ARG A 156 -0.83 35.63 -10.47
N GLN A 157 -0.01 35.64 -9.43
CA GLN A 157 1.38 35.19 -9.51
C GLN A 157 1.39 33.68 -9.74
N HIS A 158 2.15 33.26 -10.75
CA HIS A 158 2.45 31.86 -11.04
C HIS A 158 3.58 31.42 -10.09
N THR A 159 3.29 30.52 -9.16
CA THR A 159 4.31 29.83 -8.35
C THR A 159 4.36 28.39 -8.79
N ASP A 160 5.50 28.01 -9.38
CA ASP A 160 5.79 26.69 -9.91
C ASP A 160 6.15 25.72 -8.76
N PRO A 161 5.40 24.63 -8.53
CA PRO A 161 5.52 23.80 -7.33
C PRO A 161 6.74 22.85 -7.32
N PHE A 162 7.63 22.91 -8.31
CA PHE A 162 8.76 21.99 -8.44
C PHE A 162 10.14 22.64 -8.28
N ARG A 163 10.23 23.85 -7.73
CA ARG A 163 11.53 24.48 -7.45
C ARG A 163 11.83 24.49 -5.96
N ASN A 164 12.51 23.44 -5.47
CA ASN A 164 13.53 23.60 -4.44
C ASN A 164 14.50 22.41 -4.42
N THR A 165 15.79 22.75 -4.48
CA THR A 165 16.84 22.13 -3.66
C THR A 165 16.54 22.33 -2.18
#